data_AF-A0A7K2NVN8-F1
#
_entry.id   AF-A0A7K2NVN8-F1
#
_cell.length_a   1.000
_cell.length_b   1.000
_cell.length_c   1.000
_cell.angle_alpha   90.00
_cell.angle_beta   90.00
_cell.angle_gamma   90.00
#
_symmetry.space_group_name_H-M   'P 1'
#
loop_
_entity.id
_entity.type
_entity.pdbx_description
1 polymer ?
#
loop_
_entity_poly.entity_id
_entity_poly.type
_entity_poly.pdbx_seq_one_letter_code
_entity_poly.pdbx_strand_id
1 'polypeptide(L)'
;KPYGAQEFVPKPAPVPGAARRALTVLFAAVRTGPFWLLAGTFAICGASTNGLIQTHFVPAAHDHGMPITAAASLLAVIGVFDVVGTIASGWFTDRFEPRRLLAVYYALRGVSLLFLPMLLAPSVHPPMIFFIVFYGLDWVATVPPTLALCREHYGDDSAIVFGWVLASHQVGAALVAFICGVARDHFGSYDVVWIASGALCAAAALMALVIRRRPVPVAALS
;
A
#
# COMPACT_ATOMS: atom_id res chain seq x y z
N LYS A 1 19.34 -2.19 -29.95
CA LYS A 1 20.30 -3.21 -29.46
C LYS A 1 20.37 -3.06 -27.93
N PRO A 2 20.18 -4.12 -27.13
CA PRO A 2 20.44 -4.06 -25.70
C PRO A 2 21.93 -3.73 -25.45
N TYR A 3 22.24 -2.98 -24.39
CA TYR A 3 23.62 -2.66 -24.03
C TYR A 3 24.36 -3.95 -23.63
N GLY A 4 25.50 -4.24 -24.27
CA GLY A 4 26.34 -5.42 -23.96
C GLY A 4 26.06 -6.69 -24.78
N ALA A 5 25.08 -6.71 -25.69
CA ALA A 5 24.83 -7.89 -26.53
C ALA A 5 25.80 -7.94 -27.72
N GLN A 6 26.60 -9.02 -27.82
CA GLN A 6 27.49 -9.27 -28.96
C GLN A 6 26.71 -9.67 -30.24
N GLU A 7 25.49 -10.19 -30.07
CA GLU A 7 24.59 -10.56 -31.16
C GLU A 7 23.30 -9.73 -31.14
N PHE A 8 22.77 -9.47 -32.34
CA PHE A 8 21.49 -8.80 -32.49
C PHE A 8 20.36 -9.76 -32.09
N VAL A 9 19.79 -9.56 -30.91
CA VAL A 9 18.53 -10.19 -30.51
C VAL A 9 17.37 -9.37 -31.09
N PRO A 10 16.57 -9.90 -32.03
CA PRO A 10 15.40 -9.21 -32.55
C PRO A 10 14.41 -8.93 -31.41
N LYS A 11 13.81 -7.74 -31.41
CA LYS A 11 12.73 -7.44 -30.47
C LYS A 11 11.59 -8.46 -30.69
N PRO A 12 11.10 -9.14 -29.65
CA PRO A 12 9.94 -10.03 -29.78
C PRO A 12 8.78 -9.27 -30.42
N ALA A 13 8.06 -9.93 -31.33
CA ALA A 13 6.87 -9.34 -31.92
C ALA A 13 5.86 -8.97 -30.81
N PRO A 14 5.16 -7.83 -30.90
CA PRO A 14 4.10 -7.49 -29.95
C PRO A 14 3.08 -8.61 -29.90
N VAL A 15 2.78 -9.12 -28.71
CA VAL A 15 1.73 -10.12 -28.54
C VAL A 15 0.37 -9.40 -28.63
N PRO A 16 -0.43 -9.66 -29.67
CA PRO A 16 -1.73 -9.01 -29.80
C PRO A 16 -2.68 -9.49 -28.70
N GLY A 17 -3.64 -8.65 -28.31
CA GLY A 17 -4.69 -9.03 -27.37
C GLY A 17 -4.35 -8.87 -25.88
N ALA A 18 -3.30 -8.13 -25.52
CA ALA A 18 -2.94 -7.85 -24.12
C ALA A 18 -4.12 -7.26 -23.31
N ALA A 19 -4.85 -6.29 -23.88
CA ALA A 19 -6.03 -5.71 -23.24
C ALA A 19 -7.14 -6.76 -22.99
N ARG A 20 -7.40 -7.61 -24.00
CA ARG A 20 -8.37 -8.71 -23.87
C ARG A 20 -7.94 -9.71 -22.79
N ARG A 21 -6.64 -10.05 -22.72
CA ARG A 21 -6.09 -10.91 -21.67
C ARG A 21 -6.26 -10.27 -20.29
N ALA A 22 -5.93 -8.99 -20.14
CA ALA A 22 -6.07 -8.26 -18.88
C ALA A 22 -7.51 -8.28 -18.34
N LEU A 23 -8.49 -8.06 -19.23
CA LEU A 23 -9.92 -8.14 -18.87
C LEU A 23 -10.38 -9.57 -18.60
N THR A 24 -9.92 -10.55 -19.39
CA THR A 24 -10.28 -11.97 -19.19
C THR A 24 -9.80 -12.46 -17.81
N VAL A 25 -8.55 -12.14 -17.45
CA VAL A 25 -7.98 -12.45 -16.14
C VAL A 25 -8.73 -11.73 -15.03
N LEU A 26 -9.09 -10.46 -15.21
CA LEU A 26 -9.92 -9.74 -14.25
C LEU A 26 -11.25 -10.47 -14.00
N PHE A 27 -11.99 -10.79 -15.08
CA PHE A 27 -13.28 -11.47 -14.95
C PHE A 27 -13.17 -12.86 -14.32
N ALA A 28 -12.03 -13.54 -14.46
CA ALA A 28 -11.76 -14.76 -13.73
C ALA A 28 -11.48 -14.48 -12.24
N ALA A 29 -10.61 -13.51 -11.94
CA ALA A 29 -10.17 -13.18 -10.59
C ALA A 29 -11.30 -12.61 -9.71
N VAL A 30 -12.16 -11.73 -10.23
CA VAL A 30 -13.30 -11.13 -9.49
C VAL A 30 -14.32 -12.16 -9.00
N ARG A 31 -14.31 -13.38 -9.56
CA ARG A 31 -15.16 -14.49 -9.10
C ARG A 31 -14.56 -15.24 -7.91
N THR A 32 -13.41 -14.80 -7.40
CA THR A 32 -12.68 -15.47 -6.31
C THR A 32 -12.63 -14.60 -5.05
N GLY A 33 -12.74 -15.25 -3.88
CA GLY A 33 -12.60 -14.57 -2.58
C GLY A 33 -11.24 -13.89 -2.36
N PRO A 34 -10.09 -14.52 -2.68
CA PRO A 34 -8.78 -13.90 -2.51
C PRO A 34 -8.62 -12.58 -3.27
N PHE A 35 -9.22 -12.44 -4.46
CA PHE A 35 -9.17 -11.19 -5.22
C PHE A 35 -9.76 -10.03 -4.42
N TRP A 36 -10.94 -10.20 -3.85
CA TRP A 36 -11.61 -9.14 -3.09
C TRP A 36 -10.90 -8.80 -1.78
N LEU A 37 -10.28 -9.79 -1.13
CA LEU A 37 -9.45 -9.54 0.06
C LEU A 37 -8.18 -8.75 -0.29
N LEU A 38 -7.49 -9.12 -1.38
CA LEU A 38 -6.30 -8.41 -1.86
C LEU A 38 -6.65 -7.00 -2.35
N ALA A 39 -7.68 -6.87 -3.19
CA ALA A 39 -8.14 -5.57 -3.68
C ALA A 39 -8.63 -4.67 -2.53
N GLY A 40 -9.43 -5.20 -1.60
CA GLY A 40 -9.93 -4.42 -0.47
C GLY A 40 -8.84 -3.97 0.49
N THR A 41 -7.91 -4.85 0.85
CA THR A 41 -6.75 -4.45 1.67
C THR A 41 -5.90 -3.39 0.96
N PHE A 42 -5.62 -3.57 -0.33
CA PHE A 42 -4.79 -2.64 -1.08
C PHE A 42 -5.49 -1.31 -1.40
N ALA A 43 -6.82 -1.30 -1.54
CA ALA A 43 -7.63 -0.08 -1.54
C ALA A 43 -7.48 0.71 -0.23
N ILE A 44 -7.51 0.01 0.92
CA ILE A 44 -7.26 0.62 2.24
C ILE A 44 -5.81 1.12 2.36
N CYS A 45 -4.84 0.41 1.76
CA CYS A 45 -3.46 0.91 1.65
C CYS A 45 -3.41 2.25 0.91
N GLY A 46 -4.03 2.35 -0.27
CA GLY A 46 -4.06 3.58 -1.05
C GLY A 46 -4.79 4.72 -0.33
N ALA A 47 -5.90 4.41 0.30
CA ALA A 47 -6.65 5.33 1.15
C ALA A 47 -5.79 5.92 2.29
N SER A 48 -5.14 5.06 3.07
CA SER A 48 -4.33 5.47 4.24
C SER A 48 -3.02 6.18 3.89
N THR A 49 -2.44 5.91 2.71
CA THR A 49 -1.16 6.49 2.29
C THR A 49 -1.35 7.69 1.38
N ASN A 50 -1.66 7.44 0.11
CA ASN A 50 -1.73 8.45 -0.94
C ASN A 50 -2.95 9.34 -0.74
N GLY A 51 -4.11 8.74 -0.45
CA GLY A 51 -5.35 9.49 -0.27
C GLY A 51 -5.33 10.38 0.97
N LEU A 52 -4.84 9.86 2.08
CA LEU A 52 -4.88 10.53 3.38
C LEU A 52 -3.57 11.28 3.69
N ILE A 53 -2.46 10.56 3.91
CA ILE A 53 -1.22 11.20 4.39
C ILE A 53 -0.59 12.07 3.30
N GLN A 54 -0.43 11.56 2.07
CA GLN A 54 0.23 12.33 1.01
C GLN A 54 -0.53 13.60 0.66
N THR A 55 -1.87 13.54 0.62
CA THR A 55 -2.71 14.69 0.27
C THR A 55 -2.95 15.64 1.45
N HIS A 56 -3.20 15.12 2.65
CA HIS A 56 -3.73 15.92 3.77
C HIS A 56 -2.79 16.11 4.96
N PHE A 57 -1.62 15.46 5.02
CA PHE A 57 -0.70 15.66 6.13
C PHE A 57 -0.18 17.09 6.24
N VAL A 58 0.28 17.68 5.13
CA VAL A 58 0.80 19.06 5.11
C VAL A 58 -0.25 20.09 5.55
N PRO A 59 -1.47 20.13 4.97
CA PRO A 59 -2.48 21.07 5.43
C PRO A 59 -2.91 20.80 6.88
N ALA A 60 -3.03 19.53 7.31
CA ALA A 60 -3.37 19.22 8.71
C ALA A 60 -2.28 19.67 9.70
N ALA A 61 -1.01 19.51 9.37
CA ALA A 61 0.10 20.01 10.18
C ALA A 61 0.12 21.53 10.23
N HIS A 62 -0.17 22.18 9.10
CA HIS A 62 -0.28 23.63 9.01
C HIS A 62 -1.45 24.19 9.83
N ASP A 63 -2.60 23.50 9.86
CA ASP A 63 -3.73 23.85 10.74
C ASP A 63 -3.32 23.85 12.23
N HIS A 64 -2.29 23.08 12.60
CA HIS A 64 -1.71 23.05 13.95
C HIS A 64 -0.53 24.03 14.14
N GLY A 65 -0.30 24.93 13.19
CA GLY A 65 0.75 25.95 13.24
C GLY A 65 2.13 25.47 12.78
N MET A 66 2.25 24.24 12.25
CA MET A 66 3.53 23.76 11.72
C MET A 66 3.86 24.48 10.40
N PRO A 67 5.10 24.97 10.21
CA PRO A 67 5.52 25.54 8.93
C PRO A 67 5.36 24.53 7.79
N ILE A 68 4.79 24.97 6.66
CA ILE A 68 4.55 24.13 5.48
C ILE A 68 5.85 23.45 5.01
N THR A 69 6.97 24.16 5.04
CA THR A 69 8.30 23.64 4.67
C THR A 69 8.76 22.52 5.59
N ALA A 70 8.48 22.61 6.89
CA ALA A 70 8.78 21.56 7.86
C ALA A 70 7.90 20.32 7.60
N ALA A 71 6.58 20.51 7.44
CA ALA A 71 5.68 19.40 7.12
C ALA A 71 6.02 18.70 5.80
N ALA A 72 6.37 19.46 4.75
CA ALA A 72 6.81 18.90 3.48
C ALA A 72 8.14 18.14 3.60
N SER A 73 9.06 18.64 4.43
CA SER A 73 10.34 17.97 4.72
C SER A 73 10.13 16.65 5.45
N LEU A 74 9.14 16.55 6.35
CA LEU A 74 8.75 15.28 6.97
C LEU A 74 8.23 14.27 5.94
N LEU A 75 7.42 14.69 4.95
CA LEU A 75 7.03 13.82 3.85
C LEU A 75 8.22 13.38 2.97
N ALA A 76 9.23 14.23 2.79
CA ALA A 76 10.45 13.84 2.10
C ALA A 76 11.21 12.75 2.88
N VAL A 77 11.24 12.84 4.21
CA VAL A 77 11.82 11.79 5.08
C VAL A 77 11.04 10.49 5.00
N ILE A 78 9.70 10.52 4.92
CA ILE A 78 8.88 9.32 4.63
C ILE A 78 9.41 8.63 3.37
N GLY A 79 9.63 9.38 2.28
CA GLY A 79 10.13 8.83 1.02
C GLY A 79 11.52 8.17 1.12
N VAL A 80 12.40 8.64 2.00
CA VAL A 80 13.69 7.99 2.26
C VAL A 80 13.50 6.65 2.97
N PHE A 81 12.68 6.63 4.03
CA PHE A 81 12.43 5.41 4.79
C PHE A 81 11.56 4.39 4.04
N ASP A 82 10.73 4.84 3.09
CA ASP A 82 9.96 3.98 2.19
C ASP A 82 10.86 3.02 1.40
N VAL A 83 11.98 3.51 0.88
CA VAL A 83 12.96 2.67 0.17
C VAL A 83 13.50 1.58 1.09
N VAL A 84 13.90 1.96 2.31
CA VAL A 84 14.42 1.01 3.31
C VAL A 84 13.36 -0.02 3.69
N GLY A 85 12.14 0.44 3.95
CA GLY A 85 10.99 -0.37 4.31
C GLY A 85 10.60 -1.37 3.21
N THR A 86 10.59 -0.93 1.96
CA THR A 86 10.29 -1.78 0.80
C THR A 86 11.32 -2.90 0.64
N ILE A 87 12.61 -2.58 0.75
CA ILE A 87 13.69 -3.57 0.67
C ILE A 87 13.59 -4.58 1.81
N ALA A 88 13.43 -4.08 3.05
CA ALA A 88 13.28 -4.93 4.22
C ALA A 88 12.04 -5.83 4.11
N SER A 89 10.91 -5.29 3.65
CA SER A 89 9.68 -6.05 3.46
C SER A 89 9.82 -7.14 2.40
N GLY A 90 10.55 -6.88 1.31
CA GLY A 90 10.90 -7.92 0.32
C GLY A 90 11.63 -9.09 0.98
N TRP A 91 12.69 -8.79 1.73
CA TRP A 91 13.46 -9.78 2.48
C TRP A 91 12.62 -10.54 3.51
N PHE A 92 11.71 -9.85 4.21
CA PHE A 92 10.79 -10.49 5.16
C PHE A 92 9.80 -11.40 4.42
N THR A 93 9.26 -10.96 3.29
CA THR A 93 8.29 -11.71 2.48
C THR A 93 8.88 -13.02 1.96
N ASP A 94 10.17 -13.04 1.65
CA ASP A 94 10.86 -14.27 1.22
C ASP A 94 11.02 -15.30 2.35
N ARG A 95 10.88 -14.91 3.62
CA ARG A 95 11.21 -15.74 4.80
C ARG A 95 10.03 -16.01 5.72
N PHE A 96 9.04 -15.14 5.73
CA PHE A 96 7.88 -15.19 6.62
C PHE A 96 6.59 -15.27 5.83
N GLU A 97 5.51 -15.72 6.48
CA GLU A 97 4.21 -15.84 5.83
C GLU A 97 3.66 -14.47 5.38
N PRO A 98 3.41 -14.26 4.07
CA PRO A 98 2.99 -12.96 3.53
C PRO A 98 1.71 -12.40 4.17
N ARG A 99 0.74 -13.26 4.50
CA ARG A 99 -0.53 -12.85 5.15
C ARG A 99 -0.32 -12.21 6.51
N ARG A 100 0.59 -12.79 7.32
CA ARG A 100 0.89 -12.29 8.67
C ARG A 100 1.68 -11.01 8.60
N LEU A 101 2.65 -10.92 7.68
CA LEU A 101 3.37 -9.67 7.43
C LEU A 101 2.42 -8.56 7.02
N LEU A 102 1.53 -8.84 6.06
CA LEU A 102 0.53 -7.88 5.60
C LEU A 102 -0.39 -7.41 6.74
N ALA A 103 -0.82 -8.33 7.61
CA ALA A 103 -1.61 -7.99 8.79
C ALA A 103 -0.83 -7.12 9.79
N VAL A 104 0.45 -7.41 10.03
CA VAL A 104 1.33 -6.60 10.89
C VAL A 104 1.47 -5.20 10.32
N TYR A 105 1.82 -5.05 9.04
CA TYR A 105 1.95 -3.73 8.39
C TYR A 105 0.67 -2.90 8.51
N TYR A 106 -0.50 -3.48 8.22
CA TYR A 106 -1.76 -2.75 8.41
C TYR A 106 -2.07 -2.43 9.87
N ALA A 107 -1.79 -3.32 10.82
CA ALA A 107 -2.00 -3.03 12.23
C ALA A 107 -1.09 -1.89 12.71
N LEU A 108 0.18 -1.93 12.33
CA LEU A 108 1.17 -0.91 12.60
C LEU A 108 0.74 0.45 12.02
N ARG A 109 0.36 0.48 10.75
CA ARG A 109 -0.19 1.67 10.09
C ARG A 109 -1.41 2.23 10.81
N GLY A 110 -2.34 1.36 11.17
CA GLY A 110 -3.58 1.74 11.85
C GLY A 110 -3.31 2.39 13.21
N VAL A 111 -2.40 1.80 13.99
CA VAL A 111 -1.96 2.37 15.27
C VAL A 111 -1.31 3.73 15.04
N SER A 112 -0.40 3.87 14.08
CA SER A 112 0.24 5.15 13.80
C SER A 112 -0.77 6.26 13.46
N LEU A 113 -1.78 5.95 12.65
CA LEU A 113 -2.82 6.92 12.29
C LEU A 113 -3.70 7.32 13.47
N LEU A 114 -4.00 6.39 14.40
CA LEU A 114 -4.78 6.70 15.60
C LEU A 114 -4.07 7.72 16.51
N PHE A 115 -2.74 7.66 16.59
CA PHE A 115 -1.96 8.56 17.44
C PHE A 115 -1.60 9.88 16.75
N LEU A 116 -1.63 9.96 15.41
CA LEU A 116 -1.21 11.13 14.64
C LEU A 116 -1.81 12.47 15.13
N PRO A 117 -3.11 12.60 15.45
CA PRO A 117 -3.68 13.86 15.93
C PRO A 117 -2.95 14.44 17.13
N MET A 118 -2.48 13.58 18.05
CA MET A 118 -1.77 13.98 19.26
C MET A 118 -0.33 14.43 19.00
N LEU A 119 0.21 14.14 17.82
CA LEU A 119 1.59 14.46 17.45
C LEU A 119 1.71 15.78 16.67
N LEU A 120 0.60 16.31 16.16
CA LEU A 120 0.57 17.56 15.40
C LEU A 120 0.74 18.75 16.35
N ALA A 121 1.74 19.58 16.08
CA ALA A 121 2.10 20.74 16.90
C ALA A 121 2.82 21.80 16.04
N PRO A 122 2.94 23.06 16.51
CA PRO A 122 3.63 24.11 15.77
C PRO A 122 5.10 23.81 15.46
N SER A 123 5.75 23.00 16.31
CA SER A 123 7.12 22.56 16.15
C SER A 123 7.22 21.04 16.06
N VAL A 124 8.25 20.56 15.36
CA VAL A 124 8.53 19.13 15.26
C VAL A 124 9.17 18.63 16.54
N HIS A 125 8.50 17.71 17.22
CA HIS A 125 9.00 17.05 18.43
C HIS A 125 9.41 15.59 18.14
N PRO A 126 10.23 14.96 18.99
CA PRO A 126 10.68 13.58 18.77
C PRO A 126 9.56 12.57 18.45
N PRO A 127 8.36 12.61 19.08
CA PRO A 127 7.26 11.71 18.72
C PRO A 127 6.83 11.80 17.24
N MET A 128 6.83 13.00 16.65
CA MET A 128 6.54 13.19 15.22
C MET A 128 7.62 12.54 14.34
N ILE A 129 8.90 12.66 14.74
CA ILE A 129 10.00 12.00 14.01
C ILE A 129 9.85 10.48 14.04
N PHE A 130 9.51 9.90 15.19
CA PHE A 130 9.25 8.47 15.30
C PHE A 130 8.08 8.04 14.40
N PHE A 131 6.98 8.80 14.37
CA PHE A 131 5.87 8.56 13.45
C PHE A 131 6.34 8.57 11.99
N ILE A 132 7.09 9.59 11.57
CA ILE A 132 7.55 9.74 10.18
C ILE A 132 8.49 8.60 9.74
N VAL A 133 9.44 8.22 10.60
CA VAL A 133 10.34 7.08 10.32
C VAL A 133 9.55 5.79 10.18
N PHE A 134 8.67 5.53 11.14
CA PHE A 134 7.90 4.29 11.20
C PHE A 134 6.89 4.19 10.06
N TYR A 135 6.13 5.25 9.83
CA TYR A 135 5.15 5.33 8.74
C TYR A 135 5.84 5.30 7.37
N GLY A 136 7.04 5.88 7.26
CA GLY A 136 7.91 5.75 6.09
C GLY A 136 8.32 4.31 5.81
N LEU A 137 8.84 3.60 6.82
CA LEU A 137 9.19 2.18 6.68
C LEU A 137 8.00 1.31 6.27
N ASP A 138 6.79 1.68 6.67
CA ASP A 138 5.58 0.94 6.35
C ASP A 138 4.96 1.33 4.98
N TRP A 139 5.30 2.49 4.42
CA TRP A 139 4.59 3.12 3.28
C TRP A 139 4.30 2.16 2.11
N VAL A 140 5.33 1.58 1.48
CA VAL A 140 5.23 0.55 0.41
C VAL A 140 5.49 -0.88 0.93
N ALA A 141 5.71 -1.07 2.23
CA ALA A 141 6.01 -2.39 2.81
C ALA A 141 4.92 -3.45 2.55
N THR A 142 3.68 -3.05 2.29
CA THR A 142 2.58 -3.95 1.95
C THR A 142 2.66 -4.52 0.52
N VAL A 143 3.48 -3.94 -0.36
CA VAL A 143 3.56 -4.34 -1.78
C VAL A 143 4.20 -5.73 -1.97
N PRO A 144 5.40 -6.03 -1.43
CA PRO A 144 5.99 -7.36 -1.56
C PRO A 144 5.09 -8.51 -1.10
N PRO A 145 4.47 -8.50 0.09
CA PRO A 145 3.61 -9.59 0.52
C PRO A 145 2.33 -9.69 -0.31
N THR A 146 1.76 -8.57 -0.76
CA THR A 146 0.58 -8.58 -1.65
C THR A 146 0.91 -9.25 -2.98
N LEU A 147 2.06 -8.93 -3.58
CA LEU A 147 2.51 -9.55 -4.82
C LEU A 147 2.80 -11.05 -4.63
N ALA A 148 3.40 -11.44 -3.50
CA ALA A 148 3.61 -12.84 -3.17
C ALA A 148 2.29 -13.62 -3.08
N LEU A 149 1.26 -13.04 -2.46
CA LEU A 149 -0.08 -13.63 -2.41
C LEU A 149 -0.74 -13.70 -3.78
N CYS A 150 -0.56 -12.68 -4.64
CA CYS A 150 -1.00 -12.76 -6.03
C CYS A 150 -0.34 -13.92 -6.77
N ARG A 151 0.97 -14.14 -6.58
CA ARG A 151 1.70 -15.28 -7.16
C ARG A 151 1.17 -16.63 -6.66
N GLU A 152 0.94 -16.76 -5.35
CA GLU A 152 0.40 -17.97 -4.73
C GLU A 152 -1.01 -18.32 -5.27
N HIS A 153 -1.85 -17.32 -5.50
CA HIS A 153 -3.24 -17.54 -5.92
C HIS A 153 -3.45 -17.64 -7.43
N TYR A 154 -2.66 -16.92 -8.22
CA TYR A 154 -2.93 -16.72 -9.65
C TYR A 154 -1.78 -17.15 -10.57
N GLY A 155 -0.65 -17.60 -10.03
CA GLY A 155 0.47 -18.14 -10.83
C GLY A 155 0.93 -17.18 -11.92
N ASP A 156 0.89 -17.62 -13.17
CA ASP A 156 1.30 -16.85 -14.36
C ASP A 156 0.48 -15.56 -14.55
N ASP A 157 -0.77 -15.54 -14.08
CA ASP A 157 -1.65 -14.36 -14.18
C ASP A 157 -1.44 -13.35 -13.04
N SER A 158 -0.55 -13.63 -12.10
CA SER A 158 -0.32 -12.82 -10.89
C SER A 158 0.03 -11.36 -11.16
N ALA A 159 0.82 -11.08 -12.20
CA ALA A 159 1.18 -9.70 -12.57
C ALA A 159 -0.05 -8.90 -13.05
N ILE A 160 -0.93 -9.52 -13.81
CA ILE A 160 -2.17 -8.89 -14.29
C ILE A 160 -3.13 -8.67 -13.13
N VAL A 161 -3.28 -9.68 -12.26
CA VAL A 161 -4.13 -9.55 -11.06
C VAL A 161 -3.59 -8.46 -10.13
N PHE A 162 -2.28 -8.43 -9.88
CA PHE A 162 -1.67 -7.37 -9.10
C PHE A 162 -1.88 -5.99 -9.74
N GLY A 163 -1.84 -5.87 -11.07
CA GLY A 163 -2.20 -4.63 -11.76
C GLY A 163 -3.63 -4.15 -11.46
N TRP A 164 -4.60 -5.05 -11.39
CA TRP A 164 -5.98 -4.72 -10.98
C TRP A 164 -6.12 -4.43 -9.50
N VAL A 165 -5.36 -5.12 -8.65
CA VAL A 165 -5.26 -4.80 -7.22
C VAL A 165 -4.67 -3.39 -7.04
N LEU A 166 -3.63 -3.01 -7.80
CA LEU A 166 -3.08 -1.66 -7.82
C LEU A 166 -4.09 -0.63 -8.35
N ALA A 167 -4.93 -0.98 -9.32
CA ALA A 167 -6.03 -0.10 -9.73
C ALA A 167 -6.99 0.18 -8.56
N SER A 168 -7.33 -0.84 -7.75
CA SER A 168 -8.16 -0.64 -6.54
C SER A 168 -7.49 0.23 -5.48
N HIS A 169 -6.15 0.18 -5.38
CA HIS A 169 -5.39 1.11 -4.55
C HIS A 169 -5.56 2.56 -4.98
N GLN A 170 -5.50 2.85 -6.28
CA GLN A 170 -5.75 4.21 -6.78
C GLN A 170 -7.18 4.68 -6.52
N VAL A 171 -8.17 3.77 -6.63
CA VAL A 171 -9.56 4.08 -6.30
C VAL A 171 -9.71 4.43 -4.82
N GLY A 172 -9.11 3.63 -3.93
CA GLY A 172 -9.11 3.92 -2.49
C GLY A 172 -8.45 5.25 -2.14
N ALA A 173 -7.30 5.54 -2.76
CA ALA A 173 -6.59 6.80 -2.61
C ALA A 173 -7.46 8.00 -3.04
N ALA A 174 -8.04 7.94 -4.25
CA ALA A 174 -8.88 9.02 -4.77
C ALA A 174 -10.13 9.25 -3.90
N LEU A 175 -10.79 8.16 -3.48
CA LEU A 175 -11.98 8.24 -2.65
C LEU A 175 -11.68 8.92 -1.31
N VAL A 176 -10.61 8.51 -0.62
CA VAL A 176 -10.29 9.05 0.69
C VAL A 176 -9.69 10.46 0.60
N ALA A 177 -8.92 10.80 -0.42
CA ALA A 177 -8.52 12.19 -0.67
C ALA A 177 -9.73 13.12 -0.78
N PHE A 178 -10.75 12.71 -1.54
CA PHE A 178 -11.98 13.49 -1.65
C PHE A 178 -12.74 13.55 -0.32
N ILE A 179 -12.95 12.42 0.35
CA ILE A 179 -13.67 12.36 1.64
C ILE A 179 -12.96 13.20 2.71
N CYS A 180 -11.62 13.23 2.73
CA CYS A 180 -10.86 14.02 3.69
C CYS A 180 -11.02 15.52 3.48
N GLY A 181 -11.05 15.99 2.23
CA GLY A 181 -11.38 17.38 1.92
C GLY A 181 -12.76 17.76 2.43
N VAL A 182 -13.78 16.94 2.10
CA VAL A 182 -15.15 17.14 2.56
C VAL A 182 -15.25 17.13 4.09
N ALA A 183 -14.61 16.16 4.75
CA ALA A 183 -14.60 16.07 6.21
C ALA A 183 -13.95 17.31 6.84
N ARG A 184 -12.85 17.81 6.28
CA ARG A 184 -12.20 19.03 6.76
C ARG A 184 -13.10 20.26 6.61
N ASP A 185 -13.84 20.37 5.52
CA ASP A 185 -14.77 21.48 5.27
C ASP A 185 -15.94 21.47 6.27
N HIS A 186 -16.44 20.28 6.63
CA HIS A 186 -17.57 20.15 7.56
C HIS A 186 -17.19 20.20 9.04
N PHE A 187 -16.09 19.54 9.44
CA PHE A 187 -15.68 19.41 10.84
C PHE A 187 -14.62 20.42 11.28
N GLY A 188 -14.00 21.14 10.34
CA GLY A 188 -12.92 22.08 10.64
C GLY A 188 -11.60 21.42 11.04
N SER A 189 -11.53 20.09 11.06
CA SER A 189 -10.37 19.30 11.49
C SER A 189 -10.26 17.99 10.71
N TYR A 190 -9.12 17.31 10.83
CA TYR A 190 -8.86 16.02 10.20
C TYR A 190 -8.94 14.82 11.17
N ASP A 191 -9.23 15.05 12.47
CA ASP A 191 -9.17 14.04 13.52
C ASP A 191 -10.03 12.81 13.21
N VAL A 192 -11.25 13.05 12.72
CA VAL A 192 -12.19 11.99 12.34
C VAL A 192 -11.60 11.10 11.24
N VAL A 193 -10.91 11.66 10.25
CA VAL A 193 -10.37 10.87 9.13
C VAL A 193 -9.10 10.12 9.50
N TRP A 194 -8.29 10.64 10.42
CA TRP A 194 -7.16 9.90 11.00
C TRP A 194 -7.64 8.65 11.74
N ILE A 195 -8.64 8.81 12.62
CA ILE A 195 -9.20 7.71 13.42
C ILE A 195 -9.93 6.70 12.53
N ALA A 196 -10.77 7.18 11.61
CA ALA A 196 -11.51 6.31 10.69
C ALA A 196 -10.54 5.50 9.81
N SER A 197 -9.47 6.10 9.32
CA SER A 197 -8.45 5.39 8.54
C SER A 197 -7.67 4.39 9.38
N GLY A 198 -7.40 4.71 10.66
CA GLY A 198 -6.86 3.75 11.62
C GLY A 198 -7.74 2.50 11.78
N ALA A 199 -9.07 2.69 11.88
CA ALA A 199 -10.04 1.60 11.93
C ALA A 199 -10.11 0.81 10.62
N LEU A 200 -10.04 1.48 9.46
CA LEU A 200 -9.94 0.81 8.16
C LEU A 200 -8.68 -0.06 8.07
N CYS A 201 -7.54 0.43 8.53
CA CYS A 201 -6.30 -0.35 8.60
C CYS A 201 -6.45 -1.57 9.52
N ALA A 202 -7.13 -1.46 10.66
CA ALA A 202 -7.45 -2.61 11.51
C ALA A 202 -8.32 -3.65 10.77
N ALA A 203 -9.33 -3.19 10.02
CA ALA A 203 -10.13 -4.07 9.16
C ALA A 203 -9.27 -4.74 8.07
N ALA A 204 -8.36 -4.01 7.43
CA ALA A 204 -7.43 -4.57 6.45
C ALA A 204 -6.52 -5.64 7.05
N ALA A 205 -6.06 -5.45 8.30
CA ALA A 205 -5.27 -6.46 9.01
C ALA A 205 -6.09 -7.75 9.19
N LEU A 206 -7.36 -7.65 9.61
CA LEU A 206 -8.24 -8.81 9.73
C LEU A 206 -8.52 -9.48 8.38
N MET A 207 -8.75 -8.68 7.33
CA MET A 207 -8.92 -9.19 5.96
C MET A 207 -7.70 -9.97 5.49
N ALA A 208 -6.48 -9.46 5.74
CA ALA A 208 -5.24 -10.15 5.40
C ALA A 208 -5.13 -11.52 6.10
N LEU A 209 -5.53 -11.58 7.38
CA LEU A 209 -5.53 -12.82 8.16
C LEU A 209 -6.56 -13.85 7.70
N VAL A 210 -7.57 -13.50 6.90
CA VAL A 210 -8.55 -14.49 6.38
C VAL A 210 -8.31 -14.89 4.92
N ILE A 211 -7.27 -14.34 4.26
CA ILE A 211 -6.85 -14.79 2.91
C ILE A 211 -6.53 -16.28 2.97
N ARG A 212 -7.13 -17.11 2.12
CA ARG A 212 -6.96 -18.57 2.22
C ARG A 212 -5.52 -18.97 1.86
N ARG A 213 -4.88 -19.86 2.60
CA ARG A 213 -3.61 -20.47 2.16
C ARG A 213 -3.84 -21.38 0.97
N ARG A 214 -2.95 -21.35 -0.02
CA ARG A 214 -2.75 -22.45 -0.95
C ARG A 214 -1.45 -23.18 -0.59
N PRO A 215 -1.49 -24.49 -0.33
CA PRO A 215 -0.26 -25.27 -0.23
C PRO A 215 0.54 -25.09 -1.53
N VAL A 216 1.80 -24.66 -1.41
CA VAL A 216 2.73 -24.72 -2.54
C VAL A 216 2.87 -26.20 -2.89
N PRO A 217 2.58 -26.63 -4.13
CA PRO A 217 2.86 -28.00 -4.54
C PRO A 217 4.36 -28.23 -4.32
N VAL A 218 4.71 -29.18 -3.45
CA VAL A 218 6.09 -29.64 -3.34
C VAL A 218 6.42 -30.21 -4.71
N ALA A 219 7.25 -29.51 -5.48
CA ALA A 219 7.81 -30.06 -6.71
C ALA A 219 8.50 -31.36 -6.30
N ALA A 220 7.95 -32.49 -6.73
CA ALA A 220 8.60 -33.77 -6.53
C ALA A 220 9.96 -33.66 -7.20
N LEU A 221 11.02 -33.69 -6.39
CA LEU A 221 12.38 -33.82 -6.87
C LEU A 221 12.48 -35.20 -7.54
N SER A 222 12.35 -35.23 -8.86
CA SER A 222 12.66 -36.38 -9.71
C SER A 222 14.08 -36.27 -10.21
#